data_AF-A0A3D5KL50-F1
#
_entry.id   AF-A0A3D5KL50-F1
#
_cell.length_a   1.000
_cell.length_b   1.000
_cell.length_c   1.000
_cell.angle_alpha   90.00
_cell.angle_beta   90.00
_cell.angle_gamma   90.00
#
_symmetry.space_group_name_H-M   'P 1'
#
loop_
_entity.id
_entity.type
_entity.pdbx_description
1 polymer ?
#
loop_
_entity_poly.entity_id
_entity_poly.type
_entity_poly.pdbx_seq_one_letter_code
_entity_poly.pdbx_strand_id
1 'polypeptide(L)'
;MFQEVLKDEIVKNWANDFGEENHDPYRFGPYSKPKRQLKDKVKLFTKRLIGYKPDLTAYLPLRQLVDKYGSDLDFLYAQLNETGRDLLVKVIAYRILGPTRIKLPLNT
;
A
#
# COMPACT_ATOMS: atom_id res chain seq x y z
N MET A 1 -3.03 17.29 -3.33
CA MET A 1 -3.49 17.20 -1.93
C MET A 1 -4.05 15.81 -1.60
N PHE A 2 -4.49 14.99 -2.57
CA PHE A 2 -4.69 13.54 -2.40
C PHE A 2 -3.40 12.75 -2.68
N GLN A 3 -2.67 13.11 -3.74
CA GLN A 3 -1.49 12.37 -4.18
C GLN A 3 -0.37 12.30 -3.13
N GLU A 4 -0.20 13.35 -2.34
CA GLU A 4 0.78 13.40 -1.25
C GLU A 4 0.38 12.46 -0.11
N VAL A 5 -0.89 12.52 0.31
CA VAL A 5 -1.45 11.63 1.34
C VAL A 5 -1.36 10.17 0.90
N LEU A 6 -1.65 9.87 -0.37
CA LEU A 6 -1.51 8.53 -0.92
C LEU A 6 -0.05 8.06 -0.95
N LYS A 7 0.90 8.92 -1.32
CA LYS A 7 2.33 8.60 -1.27
C LYS A 7 2.77 8.29 0.16
N ASP A 8 2.36 9.09 1.13
CA ASP A 8 2.70 8.89 2.53
C ASP A 8 2.14 7.57 3.07
N GLU A 9 0.87 7.27 2.76
CA GLU A 9 0.24 6.01 3.15
C GLU A 9 0.98 4.81 2.53
N ILE A 10 1.39 4.92 1.27
CA ILE A 10 2.17 3.87 0.60
C ILE A 10 3.54 3.67 1.26
N VAL A 11 4.27 4.75 1.54
CA VAL A 11 5.60 4.69 2.16
C VAL A 11 5.51 4.10 3.56
N LYS A 12 4.54 4.57 4.35
CA LYS A 12 4.28 4.08 5.71
C LYS A 12 4.00 2.58 5.75
N ASN A 13 3.25 2.08 4.77
CA ASN A 13 2.79 0.69 4.74
C ASN A 13 3.65 -0.24 3.88
N TRP A 14 4.66 0.28 3.18
CA TRP A 14 5.52 -0.48 2.27
C TRP A 14 6.18 -1.70 2.93
N ALA A 15 6.57 -1.57 4.19
CA ALA A 15 7.26 -2.62 4.94
C ALA A 15 6.32 -3.55 5.71
N ASN A 16 5.02 -3.25 5.78
CA ASN A 16 4.06 -3.97 6.61
C ASN A 16 3.83 -5.41 6.12
N ASP A 17 3.29 -6.25 7.00
CA ASP A 17 3.02 -7.65 6.72
C ASP A 17 1.73 -8.09 7.40
N PHE A 18 0.61 -7.54 6.91
CA PHE A 18 -0.75 -7.91 7.30
C PHE A 18 -1.22 -9.18 6.61
N GLY A 19 -0.30 -9.97 6.02
CA GLY A 19 -0.67 -11.16 5.26
C GLY A 19 -1.49 -12.14 6.09
N GLU A 20 -1.10 -12.37 7.34
CA GLU A 20 -1.82 -13.24 8.27
C GLU A 20 -3.14 -12.62 8.75
N GLU A 21 -3.13 -11.32 9.07
CA GLU A 21 -4.32 -10.61 9.59
C GLU A 21 -5.43 -10.46 8.55
N ASN A 22 -5.07 -10.31 7.27
CA ASN A 22 -6.02 -10.25 6.16
C ASN A 22 -6.31 -11.64 5.57
N HIS A 23 -5.71 -12.71 6.09
CA HIS A 23 -5.95 -14.07 5.61
C HIS A 23 -7.24 -14.61 6.22
N ASP A 24 -8.11 -15.14 5.38
CA ASP A 24 -9.32 -15.84 5.82
C ASP A 24 -9.02 -17.35 5.89
N PRO A 25 -8.81 -17.93 7.09
CA PRO A 25 -8.46 -19.34 7.21
C PRO A 25 -9.64 -20.26 6.90
N TYR A 26 -10.88 -19.79 7.04
CA TYR A 26 -12.07 -20.58 6.72
C TYR A 26 -12.23 -20.76 5.21
N ARG A 27 -11.86 -19.75 4.42
CA ARG A 27 -11.92 -19.80 2.96
C ARG A 27 -10.69 -20.44 2.31
N PHE A 28 -9.50 -20.16 2.86
CA PHE A 28 -8.23 -20.45 2.17
C PHE A 28 -7.32 -21.44 2.92
N GLY A 29 -7.77 -22.00 4.05
CA GLY A 29 -6.97 -22.89 4.89
C GLY A 29 -5.93 -22.14 5.73
N PRO A 30 -5.01 -22.83 6.44
CA PRO A 30 -4.05 -22.17 7.31
C PRO A 30 -3.13 -21.20 6.56
N TYR A 31 -2.87 -20.03 7.14
CA TYR A 31 -1.95 -19.06 6.55
C TYR A 31 -0.53 -19.62 6.48
N SER A 32 0.09 -19.55 5.30
CA SER A 32 1.48 -19.91 5.10
C SER A 32 2.29 -18.67 4.76
N LYS A 33 3.15 -18.27 5.69
CA LYS A 33 3.99 -17.09 5.52
C LYS A 33 5.01 -17.33 4.40
N PRO A 34 5.09 -16.48 3.35
CA PRO A 34 6.08 -16.64 2.32
C PRO A 34 7.49 -16.56 2.95
N LYS A 35 8.33 -17.56 2.68
CA LYS A 35 9.72 -17.62 3.15
C LYS A 35 10.54 -16.53 2.45
N ARG A 36 10.50 -15.29 2.95
CA ARG A 36 11.39 -14.21 2.48
C ARG A 36 12.83 -14.64 2.75
N GLN A 37 13.65 -14.72 1.71
CA GLN A 37 15.04 -15.16 1.86
C GLN A 37 15.81 -14.12 2.68
N LEU A 38 16.74 -14.55 3.55
CA LEU A 38 17.56 -13.64 4.37
C LEU A 38 18.27 -12.56 3.52
N LYS A 39 18.63 -12.93 2.29
CA LYS A 39 19.25 -12.06 1.27
C LYS A 39 18.38 -10.84 0.93
N ASP A 40 17.06 -10.98 0.93
CA ASP A 40 16.14 -9.89 0.61
C ASP A 40 16.08 -8.84 1.72
N LYS A 41 16.20 -9.27 2.99
CA LYS A 41 16.25 -8.36 4.15
C LYS A 41 17.54 -7.55 4.19
N VAL A 42 18.69 -8.20 3.97
CA VAL A 42 20.00 -7.53 3.93
C VAL A 42 20.07 -6.54 2.76
N LYS A 43 19.58 -6.95 1.58
CA LYS A 43 19.51 -6.10 0.39
C LYS A 43 18.66 -4.84 0.60
N LEU A 44 17.54 -4.95 1.32
CA LEU A 44 16.71 -3.78 1.61
C LEU A 44 17.38 -2.81 2.59
N PHE A 45 18.09 -3.36 3.58
CA PHE A 45 18.78 -2.58 4.61
C PHE A 45 19.99 -1.82 4.05
N THR A 46 20.81 -2.46 3.23
CA THR A 46 21.95 -1.80 2.55
C THR A 46 21.49 -0.74 1.57
N LYS A 47 20.39 -0.98 0.85
CA LYS A 47 19.74 0.03 -0.01
C LYS A 47 19.29 1.27 0.77
N ARG A 48 18.71 1.11 1.96
CA ARG A 48 18.33 2.26 2.82
C ARG A 48 19.53 3.08 3.27
N LEU A 49 20.64 2.42 3.62
CA LEU A 49 21.89 3.07 4.08
C LEU A 49 22.54 3.96 3.01
N ILE A 50 22.48 3.56 1.74
CA ILE A 50 23.06 4.33 0.62
C ILE A 50 22.10 5.35 0.01
N GLY A 51 20.99 5.66 0.69
CA GLY A 51 19.99 6.61 0.18
C GLY A 51 19.27 6.13 -1.08
N TYR A 52 19.28 4.82 -1.35
CA TYR A 52 18.57 4.24 -2.49
C TYR A 52 17.08 4.48 -2.33
N LYS A 53 16.56 5.40 -3.13
CA LYS A 53 15.13 5.53 -3.37
C LYS A 53 14.71 4.25 -4.10
N PRO A 54 13.81 3.43 -3.54
CA PRO A 54 13.38 2.19 -4.18
C PRO A 54 12.96 2.51 -5.61
N ASP A 55 13.46 1.70 -6.55
CA ASP A 55 13.16 1.84 -7.96
C ASP A 55 11.66 2.09 -8.12
N LEU A 56 11.30 3.14 -8.86
CA LEU A 56 9.93 3.62 -8.99
C LEU A 56 9.02 2.62 -9.72
N THR A 57 9.41 1.36 -9.86
CA THR A 57 8.58 0.27 -10.39
C THR A 57 7.35 0.00 -9.52
N ALA A 58 7.44 0.20 -8.20
CA ALA A 58 6.26 0.25 -7.33
C ALA A 58 5.39 1.50 -7.55
N TYR A 59 6.02 2.57 -8.03
CA TYR A 59 5.36 3.79 -8.45
C TYR A 59 4.86 3.71 -9.90
N LEU A 60 5.15 2.67 -10.70
CA LEU A 60 4.60 2.54 -12.05
C LEU A 60 3.06 2.42 -12.01
N PRO A 61 2.48 1.53 -11.17
CA PRO A 61 1.04 1.50 -10.96
C PRO A 61 0.49 2.81 -10.39
N LEU A 62 1.21 3.42 -9.44
CA LEU A 62 0.81 4.70 -8.85
C LEU A 62 0.82 5.81 -9.91
N ARG A 63 1.84 5.86 -10.76
CA ARG A 63 2.03 6.85 -11.83
C ARG A 63 0.97 6.67 -12.89
N GLN A 64 0.70 5.45 -13.34
CA GLN A 64 -0.40 5.18 -14.28
C GLN A 64 -1.76 5.58 -13.70
N LEU A 65 -1.98 5.32 -12.41
CA LEU A 65 -3.23 5.68 -11.73
C LEU A 65 -3.37 7.20 -11.55
N VAL A 66 -2.28 7.87 -11.17
CA VAL A 66 -2.21 9.33 -11.03
C VAL A 66 -2.34 10.03 -12.38
N ASP A 67 -1.64 9.57 -13.40
CA ASP A 67 -1.68 10.15 -14.75
C ASP A 67 -3.08 9.98 -15.38
N LYS A 68 -3.78 8.89 -15.06
CA LYS A 68 -5.11 8.60 -15.62
C LYS A 68 -6.26 9.20 -14.83
N TYR A 69 -6.19 9.20 -13.49
CA TYR A 69 -7.32 9.51 -12.61
C TYR A 69 -6.98 10.51 -11.50
N GLY A 70 -5.75 11.03 -11.46
CA GLY A 70 -5.28 11.88 -10.35
C GLY A 70 -6.16 13.09 -10.11
N SER A 71 -6.57 13.78 -11.17
CA SER A 71 -7.44 14.96 -11.11
C SER A 71 -8.83 14.63 -10.55
N ASP A 72 -9.43 13.53 -11.02
CA ASP A 72 -10.76 13.09 -10.58
C ASP A 72 -10.72 12.65 -9.12
N LEU A 73 -9.65 11.97 -8.71
CA LEU A 73 -9.44 11.53 -7.33
C LEU A 73 -9.17 12.71 -6.38
N ASP A 74 -8.39 13.72 -6.79
CA ASP A 74 -8.20 14.95 -6.02
C ASP A 74 -9.55 15.67 -5.83
N PHE A 75 -10.39 15.75 -6.88
CA PHE A 75 -11.73 16.34 -6.79
C PHE A 75 -12.64 15.57 -5.82
N LEU A 76 -12.72 14.25 -5.97
CA LEU A 76 -13.52 13.40 -5.07
C LEU A 76 -13.02 13.50 -3.63
N TYR A 77 -11.72 13.44 -3.41
CA TYR A 77 -11.10 13.53 -2.08
C TYR A 77 -11.46 14.84 -1.37
N ALA A 78 -11.49 15.96 -2.11
CA ALA A 78 -11.87 17.26 -1.54
C ALA A 78 -13.31 17.27 -1.00
N GLN A 79 -14.23 16.52 -1.63
CA GLN A 79 -15.64 16.48 -1.26
C GLN A 79 -15.98 15.49 -0.13
N LEU A 80 -15.05 14.60 0.22
CA LEU A 80 -15.27 13.59 1.27
C LEU A 80 -15.03 14.15 2.67
N ASN A 81 -15.72 13.56 3.66
CA ASN A 81 -15.42 13.74 5.07
C ASN A 81 -14.14 12.97 5.48
N GLU A 82 -13.66 13.15 6.70
CA GLU A 82 -12.40 12.54 7.17
C GLU A 82 -12.38 11.01 7.00
N THR A 83 -13.46 10.34 7.38
CA THR A 83 -13.60 8.88 7.25
C THR A 83 -13.56 8.44 5.78
N GLY A 84 -14.28 9.13 4.90
CA GLY A 84 -14.30 8.83 3.47
C GLY A 84 -12.94 9.08 2.80
N ARG A 85 -12.24 10.13 3.21
CA ARG A 85 -10.87 10.44 2.75
C ARG A 85 -9.90 9.34 3.13
N ASP A 86 -9.90 8.91 4.39
CA ASP A 86 -9.06 7.81 4.88
C ASP A 86 -9.35 6.50 4.14
N LEU A 87 -10.63 6.17 3.97
CA LEU A 87 -11.05 4.96 3.26
C LEU A 87 -10.59 4.99 1.79
N LEU A 88 -10.79 6.11 1.08
CA LEU A 88 -10.39 6.26 -0.32
C LEU A 88 -8.88 6.03 -0.47
N VAL A 89 -8.08 6.68 0.38
CA VAL A 89 -6.62 6.52 0.39
C VAL A 89 -6.23 5.07 0.64
N LYS A 90 -6.82 4.41 1.66
CA LYS A 90 -6.53 3.01 1.99
C LYS A 90 -6.92 2.05 0.88
N VAL A 91 -8.05 2.25 0.22
CA VAL A 91 -8.49 1.40 -0.90
C VAL A 91 -7.53 1.49 -2.08
N ILE A 92 -7.10 2.70 -2.44
CA ILE A 92 -6.14 2.89 -3.54
C ILE A 92 -4.76 2.32 -3.14
N ALA A 93 -4.28 2.58 -1.93
CA ALA A 93 -3.05 2.00 -1.42
C ALA A 93 -3.10 0.46 -1.39
N TYR A 94 -4.24 -0.12 -0.99
CA TYR A 94 -4.46 -1.56 -0.99
C TYR A 94 -4.41 -2.14 -2.40
N ARG A 95 -4.98 -1.44 -3.39
CA ARG A 95 -4.92 -1.87 -4.80
C ARG A 95 -3.48 -1.86 -5.33
N ILE A 96 -2.65 -0.90 -4.90
CA ILE A 96 -1.26 -0.75 -5.35
C ILE A 96 -0.33 -1.74 -4.64
N LEU A 97 -0.43 -1.84 -3.31
CA LEU A 97 0.50 -2.62 -2.49
C LEU A 97 0.04 -4.06 -2.22
N GLY A 98 -1.25 -4.32 -2.41
CA GLY A 98 -1.86 -5.62 -2.17
C GLY A 98 -2.22 -5.89 -0.70
N PRO A 99 -2.88 -7.04 -0.46
CA PRO A 99 -3.46 -7.40 0.84
C PRO A 99 -2.43 -7.58 1.95
N THR A 100 -1.17 -7.83 1.64
CA THR A 100 -0.15 -8.05 2.69
C THR A 100 0.37 -6.75 3.28
N ARG A 101 0.06 -5.59 2.68
CA ARG A 101 0.69 -4.31 3.05
C ARG A 101 -0.28 -3.31 3.66
N ILE A 102 -1.56 -3.39 3.29
CA ILE A 102 -2.60 -2.47 3.79
C ILE A 102 -3.67 -3.27 4.50
N LYS A 103 -4.05 -2.82 5.70
CA LYS A 103 -5.22 -3.33 6.42
C LYS A 103 -6.41 -2.44 6.13
N LEU A 104 -7.48 -3.02 5.57
CA LEU A 104 -8.73 -2.32 5.36
C LEU A 104 -9.61 -2.44 6.62
N PRO A 105 -10.38 -1.40 6.97
CA PRO A 105 -11.38 -1.52 8.04
C PRO A 105 -12.41 -2.59 7.67
N LEU A 106 -12.79 -3.41 8.65
CA LEU A 106 -13.87 -4.37 8.48
C LEU A 106 -15.20 -3.62 8.39
N ASN A 107 -16.10 -4.13 7.54
CA ASN A 107 -17.47 -3.63 7.50
C ASN A 107 -18.18 -4.15 8.77
N THR A 108 -18.30 -3.31 9.79
CA THR A 108 -19.04 -3.57 11.03
C THR A 108 -20.46 -3.05 10.93
#